data_AF-A0A395HJ77-F1
#
_entry.id   AF-A0A395HJ77-F1
#
_cell.length_a   1.000
_cell.length_b   1.000
_cell.length_c   1.000
_cell.angle_alpha   90.00
_cell.angle_beta   90.00
_cell.angle_gamma   90.00
#
_symmetry.space_group_name_H-M   'P 1'
#
loop_
_entity.id
_entity.type
_entity.pdbx_description
1 polymer ?
#
loop_
_entity_poly.entity_id
_entity_poly.type
_entity_poly.pdbx_seq_one_letter_code
_entity_poly.pdbx_strand_id
1 'polypeptide(L)'
;MVIVTAAEPPPGQTYDFDYSKRYLYRANVAIISAGLTLSTSFLAVRVFTKARLLHKFGWDDVSIILAWLFALGTQACSLYGYRHGGMGLHLWNLPPEVYESYIKVVFTAAIIYVPALALAKISLIILYYRILCQEHYQRWTLYALAFIVSSYSIALIFAFIFGCQPVHKAWSLSVTGSCIDQYALYVATAVMNIITDIALIIVPVPTVIGLNMPTVQKIGLLFMFMVGCATLVTGIIRLITLIPFLNSSDPTHAIGWPDLWINIEANFIIICPCLPFLRHLLRRYAPRWIGEHSSLARRYMQNYAYNYTRESTRGRRKEGLTQLQDEIELAENLGSVHSGVRIVKEIQWEITTEETDAHEPGPEKVMKRHSTISGGV
;
A
#
# COMPACT_ATOMS: atom_id res chain seq x y z
N MET A 1 41.80 -31.80 -15.05
CA MET A 1 40.38 -31.67 -14.67
C MET A 1 39.76 -30.75 -15.71
N VAL A 2 38.95 -31.29 -16.63
CA VAL A 2 38.28 -30.45 -17.65
C VAL A 2 37.18 -29.70 -16.92
N ILE A 3 37.32 -28.38 -16.80
CA ILE A 3 36.31 -27.55 -16.16
C ILE A 3 35.18 -27.40 -17.17
N VAL A 4 34.06 -28.06 -16.92
CA VAL A 4 32.84 -27.92 -17.73
C VAL A 4 32.12 -26.67 -17.24
N THR A 5 32.07 -25.64 -18.07
CA THR A 5 31.37 -24.39 -17.79
C THR A 5 30.07 -24.30 -18.58
N ALA A 6 29.13 -23.47 -18.13
CA ALA A 6 27.82 -23.31 -18.75
C ALA A 6 27.88 -22.62 -20.13
N ALA A 7 28.95 -21.86 -20.40
CA ALA A 7 29.21 -21.23 -21.69
C ALA A 7 30.71 -21.07 -21.96
N GLU A 8 31.06 -20.83 -23.23
CA GLU A 8 32.41 -20.40 -23.65
C GLU A 8 32.55 -18.87 -23.52
N PRO A 9 33.73 -18.35 -23.13
CA PRO A 9 33.96 -16.93 -23.00
C PRO A 9 34.00 -16.25 -24.39
N PRO A 10 33.53 -15.00 -24.50
CA PRO A 10 33.67 -14.22 -25.74
C PRO A 10 35.16 -13.93 -26.06
N PRO A 11 35.48 -13.62 -27.34
CA PRO A 11 36.86 -13.39 -27.77
C PRO A 11 37.59 -12.35 -26.91
N GLY A 12 38.75 -12.71 -26.36
CA GLY A 12 39.57 -11.82 -25.53
C GLY A 12 39.27 -11.85 -24.02
N GLN A 13 38.30 -12.66 -23.57
CA GLN A 13 38.07 -12.90 -22.15
C GLN A 13 38.54 -14.30 -21.73
N THR A 14 38.99 -14.41 -20.49
CA THR A 14 39.44 -15.68 -19.89
C THR A 14 38.52 -16.07 -18.74
N TYR A 15 38.52 -17.35 -18.39
CA TYR A 15 37.76 -17.84 -17.25
C TYR A 15 38.28 -17.23 -15.95
N ASP A 16 37.37 -16.71 -15.13
CA ASP A 16 37.66 -16.19 -13.80
C ASP A 16 36.78 -16.91 -12.76
N PHE A 17 37.41 -17.82 -12.02
CA PHE A 17 36.75 -18.60 -10.97
C PHE A 17 36.87 -17.93 -9.59
N ASP A 18 37.33 -16.68 -9.50
CA ASP A 18 37.32 -15.92 -8.27
C ASP A 18 35.89 -15.41 -7.94
N TYR A 19 35.17 -16.20 -7.14
CA TYR A 19 33.82 -15.87 -6.68
C TYR A 19 33.77 -14.80 -5.57
N SER A 20 34.90 -14.19 -5.19
CA SER A 20 34.97 -13.20 -4.12
C SER A 20 34.30 -11.87 -4.45
N LYS A 21 34.23 -11.50 -5.74
CA LYS A 21 33.67 -10.23 -6.22
C LYS A 21 32.43 -10.45 -7.10
N ARG A 22 31.29 -10.70 -6.46
CA ARG A 22 29.99 -10.78 -7.14
C ARG A 22 29.48 -9.38 -7.47
N TYR A 23 29.14 -9.15 -8.73
CA TYR A 23 28.61 -7.87 -9.20
C TYR A 23 27.34 -7.47 -8.42
N LEU A 24 27.32 -6.24 -7.90
CA LEU A 24 26.22 -5.65 -7.12
C LEU A 24 25.77 -6.40 -5.85
N TYR A 25 26.44 -7.49 -5.43
CA TYR A 25 26.03 -8.28 -4.26
C TYR A 25 25.93 -7.45 -2.97
N ARG A 26 26.97 -6.66 -2.66
CA ARG A 26 26.97 -5.81 -1.45
C ARG A 26 25.87 -4.76 -1.47
N ALA A 27 25.60 -4.18 -2.63
CA ALA A 27 24.54 -3.20 -2.80
C ALA A 27 23.15 -3.83 -2.58
N ASN A 28 22.90 -5.00 -3.18
CA ASN A 28 21.65 -5.72 -2.99
C ASN A 28 21.43 -6.14 -1.54
N VAL A 29 22.44 -6.67 -0.85
CA VAL A 29 22.34 -7.02 0.58
C VAL A 29 22.03 -5.78 1.44
N ALA A 30 22.69 -4.65 1.18
CA ALA A 30 22.44 -3.41 1.89
C ALA A 30 21.00 -2.89 1.66
N ILE A 31 20.52 -2.92 0.42
CA ILE A 31 19.17 -2.48 0.05
C ILE A 31 18.11 -3.40 0.64
N ILE A 32 18.30 -4.72 0.55
CA ILE A 32 17.36 -5.70 1.12
C ILE A 32 17.29 -5.52 2.64
N SER A 33 18.42 -5.44 3.34
CA SER A 33 18.42 -5.28 4.80
C SER A 33 17.84 -3.95 5.27
N ALA A 34 18.25 -2.82 4.68
CA ALA A 34 17.73 -1.50 5.03
C ALA A 34 16.27 -1.33 4.62
N GLY A 35 15.91 -1.80 3.42
CA GLY A 35 14.55 -1.73 2.89
C GLY A 35 13.59 -2.61 3.67
N LEU A 36 13.97 -3.82 4.02
CA LEU A 36 13.13 -4.74 4.79
C LEU A 36 12.92 -4.23 6.23
N THR A 37 13.96 -3.73 6.89
CA THR A 37 13.84 -3.13 8.23
C THR A 37 12.93 -1.89 8.21
N LEU A 38 13.02 -1.06 7.17
CA LEU A 38 12.15 0.10 7.01
C LEU A 38 10.70 -0.32 6.72
N SER A 39 10.47 -1.17 5.73
CA SER A 39 9.12 -1.59 5.32
C SER A 39 8.38 -2.35 6.43
N THR A 40 9.08 -3.25 7.14
CA THR A 40 8.54 -3.94 8.32
C THR A 40 8.16 -2.99 9.44
N SER A 41 8.99 -1.98 9.71
CA SER A 41 8.68 -0.97 10.73
C SER A 41 7.41 -0.18 10.40
N PHE A 42 7.26 0.24 9.14
CA PHE A 42 6.05 0.94 8.68
C PHE A 42 4.80 0.06 8.74
N LEU A 43 4.93 -1.22 8.35
CA LEU A 43 3.85 -2.20 8.44
C LEU A 43 3.45 -2.46 9.90
N ALA A 44 4.44 -2.61 10.80
CA ALA A 44 4.20 -2.81 12.23
C ALA A 44 3.45 -1.61 12.84
N VAL A 45 3.84 -0.38 12.48
CA VAL A 45 3.13 0.84 12.90
C VAL A 45 1.69 0.83 12.40
N ARG A 46 1.44 0.46 11.13
CA ARG A 46 0.07 0.34 10.59
C ARG A 46 -0.74 -0.67 11.39
N VAL A 47 -0.23 -1.88 11.57
CA VAL A 47 -0.90 -2.97 12.26
C VAL A 47 -1.19 -2.59 13.72
N PHE A 48 -0.21 -2.03 14.42
CA PHE A 48 -0.38 -1.55 15.79
C PHE A 48 -1.48 -0.48 15.88
N THR A 49 -1.42 0.53 15.01
CA THR A 49 -2.40 1.63 14.99
C THR A 49 -3.81 1.09 14.74
N LYS A 50 -3.99 0.16 13.80
CA LYS A 50 -5.33 -0.35 13.51
C LYS A 50 -5.85 -1.38 14.51
N ALA A 51 -5.00 -2.26 15.00
CA ALA A 51 -5.39 -3.29 15.94
C ALA A 51 -5.66 -2.73 17.34
N ARG A 52 -4.79 -1.83 17.84
CA ARG A 52 -4.85 -1.32 19.22
C ARG A 52 -5.51 0.04 19.35
N LEU A 53 -5.39 0.91 18.34
CA LEU A 53 -5.90 2.28 18.43
C LEU A 53 -7.31 2.39 17.86
N LEU A 54 -7.49 1.90 16.63
CA LEU A 54 -8.72 2.09 15.86
C LEU A 54 -9.70 0.92 16.00
N HIS A 55 -9.24 -0.25 16.49
CA HIS A 55 -10.01 -1.50 16.60
C HIS A 55 -10.78 -1.84 15.31
N LYS A 56 -10.21 -1.52 14.14
CA LYS A 56 -10.82 -1.68 12.82
C LYS A 56 -9.83 -2.32 11.85
N PHE A 57 -9.64 -3.62 12.00
CA PHE A 57 -8.85 -4.43 11.08
C PHE A 57 -9.66 -4.71 9.81
N GLY A 58 -9.12 -4.35 8.64
CA GLY A 58 -9.82 -4.45 7.37
C GLY A 58 -9.15 -5.40 6.39
N TRP A 59 -9.83 -5.70 5.29
CA TRP A 59 -9.27 -6.47 4.17
C TRP A 59 -8.02 -5.83 3.57
N ASP A 60 -7.91 -4.50 3.64
CA ASP A 60 -6.72 -3.79 3.21
C ASP A 60 -5.45 -4.18 4.01
N ASP A 61 -5.61 -4.54 5.29
CA ASP A 61 -4.51 -4.94 6.19
C ASP A 61 -4.07 -6.38 5.92
N VAL A 62 -5.02 -7.27 5.64
CA VAL A 62 -4.72 -8.64 5.22
C VAL A 62 -3.94 -8.62 3.91
N SER A 63 -4.41 -7.86 2.92
CA SER A 63 -3.77 -7.77 1.61
C SER A 63 -2.34 -7.23 1.70
N ILE A 64 -2.07 -6.21 2.52
CA ILE A 64 -0.70 -5.66 2.65
C ILE A 64 0.24 -6.59 3.42
N ILE A 65 -0.26 -7.34 4.42
CA ILE A 65 0.53 -8.34 5.13
C ILE A 65 0.90 -9.48 4.17
N LEU A 66 -0.04 -9.96 3.37
CA LEU A 66 0.23 -10.96 2.34
C LEU A 66 1.22 -10.43 1.29
N ALA A 67 1.03 -9.20 0.81
CA ALA A 67 1.97 -8.55 -0.11
C ALA A 67 3.39 -8.50 0.46
N TRP A 68 3.52 -8.16 1.74
CA TRP A 68 4.81 -8.14 2.44
C TRP A 68 5.44 -9.54 2.54
N LEU A 69 4.66 -10.59 2.78
CA LEU A 69 5.16 -11.97 2.79
C LEU A 69 5.69 -12.40 1.41
N PHE A 70 4.99 -12.07 0.32
CA PHE A 70 5.48 -12.34 -1.04
C PHE A 70 6.71 -11.50 -1.41
N ALA A 71 6.76 -10.24 -0.98
CA ALA A 71 7.94 -9.38 -1.14
C ALA A 71 9.16 -9.95 -0.39
N LEU A 72 8.96 -10.42 0.85
CA LEU A 72 9.99 -11.12 1.64
C LEU A 72 10.48 -12.38 0.91
N GLY A 73 9.56 -13.17 0.33
CA GLY A 73 9.91 -14.32 -0.49
C GLY A 73 10.77 -13.94 -1.70
N THR A 74 10.41 -12.87 -2.41
CA THR A 74 11.17 -12.36 -3.56
C THR A 74 12.60 -11.98 -3.16
N GLN A 75 12.75 -11.22 -2.08
CA GLN A 75 14.06 -10.80 -1.54
C GLN A 75 14.88 -12.01 -1.04
N ALA A 76 14.24 -13.01 -0.44
CA ALA A 76 14.89 -14.24 -0.03
C ALA A 76 15.41 -15.05 -1.22
N CYS A 77 14.63 -15.14 -2.31
CA CYS A 77 15.06 -15.75 -3.57
C CYS A 77 16.25 -15.00 -4.16
N SER A 78 16.23 -13.67 -4.20
CA SER A 78 17.38 -12.86 -4.66
C SER A 78 18.65 -13.17 -3.85
N LEU A 79 18.57 -13.14 -2.51
CA LEU A 79 19.72 -13.44 -1.65
C LEU A 79 20.23 -14.88 -1.84
N TYR A 80 19.32 -15.84 -2.00
CA TYR A 80 19.68 -17.23 -2.29
C TYR A 80 20.36 -17.35 -3.67
N GLY A 81 19.85 -16.67 -4.70
CA GLY A 81 20.42 -16.63 -6.03
C GLY A 81 21.83 -16.04 -6.06
N TYR A 82 22.07 -14.97 -5.32
CA TYR A 82 23.40 -14.42 -5.13
C TYR A 82 24.35 -15.36 -4.39
N ARG A 83 23.85 -16.16 -3.43
CA ARG A 83 24.70 -17.06 -2.63
C ARG A 83 25.03 -18.37 -3.32
N HIS A 84 24.04 -18.98 -3.97
CA HIS A 84 24.10 -20.36 -4.46
C HIS A 84 23.77 -20.49 -5.96
N GLY A 85 23.05 -19.53 -6.56
CA GLY A 85 22.72 -19.52 -7.98
C GLY A 85 23.70 -18.71 -8.84
N GLY A 86 24.78 -18.20 -8.25
CA GLY A 86 25.81 -17.44 -8.96
C GLY A 86 25.33 -16.20 -9.71
N MET A 87 24.28 -15.53 -9.20
CA MET A 87 23.93 -14.18 -9.67
C MET A 87 25.09 -13.22 -9.45
N GLY A 88 25.30 -12.33 -10.42
CA GLY A 88 26.41 -11.37 -10.42
C GLY A 88 27.76 -11.98 -10.82
N LEU A 89 27.76 -13.17 -11.41
CA LEU A 89 28.91 -13.81 -12.04
C LEU A 89 28.65 -14.01 -13.54
N HIS A 90 29.71 -13.98 -14.33
CA HIS A 90 29.63 -14.21 -15.77
C HIS A 90 29.26 -15.67 -16.10
N LEU A 91 28.38 -15.87 -17.08
CA LEU A 91 27.83 -17.17 -17.45
C LEU A 91 28.91 -18.24 -17.73
N TRP A 92 30.01 -17.85 -18.38
CA TRP A 92 31.11 -18.78 -18.70
C TRP A 92 31.96 -19.16 -17.48
N ASN A 93 31.80 -18.52 -16.32
CA ASN A 93 32.52 -18.89 -15.08
C ASN A 93 31.72 -19.84 -14.17
N LEU A 94 30.51 -20.23 -14.60
CA LEU A 94 29.58 -21.02 -13.83
C LEU A 94 29.59 -22.50 -14.27
N PRO A 95 29.59 -23.45 -13.32
CA PRO A 95 29.31 -24.84 -13.65
C PRO A 95 27.81 -25.02 -13.98
N PRO A 96 27.44 -25.98 -14.86
CA PRO A 96 26.05 -26.20 -15.28
C PRO A 96 25.05 -26.40 -14.14
N GLU A 97 25.45 -27.05 -13.04
CA GLU A 97 24.58 -27.32 -11.89
C GLU A 97 24.18 -26.03 -11.15
N VAL A 98 25.11 -25.07 -11.08
CA VAL A 98 24.84 -23.75 -10.48
C VAL A 98 23.96 -22.92 -11.41
N TYR A 99 24.15 -23.04 -12.72
CA TYR A 99 23.28 -22.39 -13.69
C TYR A 99 21.85 -22.94 -13.68
N GLU A 100 21.65 -24.24 -13.47
CA GLU A 100 20.30 -24.77 -13.26
C GLU A 100 19.64 -24.19 -12.00
N SER A 101 20.43 -24.02 -10.93
CA SER A 101 19.98 -23.37 -9.70
C SER A 101 19.60 -21.89 -9.93
N TYR A 102 20.36 -21.18 -10.75
CA TYR A 102 20.04 -19.80 -11.18
C TYR A 102 18.65 -19.73 -11.82
N ILE A 103 18.38 -20.57 -12.81
CA ILE A 103 17.11 -20.55 -13.56
C ILE A 103 15.93 -20.83 -12.61
N LYS A 104 16.06 -21.84 -11.73
CA LYS A 104 15.05 -22.16 -10.71
C LYS A 104 14.74 -20.96 -9.82
N VAL A 105 15.76 -20.24 -9.38
CA VAL A 105 15.60 -19.07 -8.50
C VAL A 105 14.93 -17.92 -9.23
N VAL A 106 15.37 -17.58 -10.44
CA VAL A 106 14.78 -16.49 -11.23
C VAL A 106 13.32 -16.79 -11.57
N PHE A 107 13.03 -18.03 -11.98
CA PHE A 107 11.66 -18.49 -12.24
C PHE A 107 10.76 -18.38 -11.01
N THR A 108 11.24 -18.86 -9.86
CA THR A 108 10.48 -18.78 -8.60
C THR A 108 10.26 -17.33 -8.19
N ALA A 109 11.30 -16.49 -8.29
CA ALA A 109 11.24 -15.06 -7.97
C ALA A 109 10.20 -14.32 -8.83
N ALA A 110 10.13 -14.61 -10.13
CA ALA A 110 9.15 -14.00 -11.02
C ALA A 110 7.71 -14.35 -10.60
N ILE A 111 7.43 -15.61 -10.25
CA ILE A 111 6.09 -16.08 -9.86
C ILE A 111 5.64 -15.44 -8.54
N ILE A 112 6.52 -15.32 -7.55
CA ILE A 112 6.18 -14.75 -6.23
C ILE A 112 6.14 -13.21 -6.26
N TYR A 113 6.81 -12.58 -7.21
CA TYR A 113 6.86 -11.13 -7.31
C TYR A 113 5.55 -10.52 -7.82
N VAL A 114 4.91 -11.14 -8.82
CA VAL A 114 3.63 -10.68 -9.37
C VAL A 114 2.52 -10.53 -8.31
N PRO A 115 2.24 -11.54 -7.45
CA PRO A 115 1.24 -11.39 -6.40
C PRO A 115 1.64 -10.37 -5.32
N ALA A 116 2.94 -10.16 -5.05
CA ALA A 116 3.38 -9.11 -4.14
C ALA A 116 2.91 -7.71 -4.62
N LEU A 117 3.15 -7.41 -5.90
CA LEU A 117 2.71 -6.16 -6.52
C LEU A 117 1.18 -6.04 -6.55
N ALA A 118 0.49 -7.10 -6.96
CA ALA A 118 -0.97 -7.10 -7.08
C ALA A 118 -1.65 -6.84 -5.74
N LEU A 119 -1.24 -7.54 -4.69
CA LEU A 119 -1.84 -7.42 -3.36
C LEU A 119 -1.54 -6.05 -2.72
N ALA A 120 -0.35 -5.49 -2.93
CA ALA A 120 -0.02 -4.14 -2.49
C ALA A 120 -0.91 -3.08 -3.16
N LYS A 121 -1.11 -3.21 -4.49
CA LYS A 121 -2.01 -2.33 -5.26
C LYS A 121 -3.45 -2.47 -4.79
N ILE A 122 -3.94 -3.69 -4.56
CA ILE A 122 -5.29 -3.92 -4.03
C ILE A 122 -5.45 -3.29 -2.64
N SER A 123 -4.46 -3.43 -1.76
CA SER A 123 -4.49 -2.77 -0.44
C SER A 123 -4.60 -1.24 -0.58
N LEU A 124 -3.83 -0.65 -1.50
CA LEU A 124 -3.87 0.78 -1.77
C LEU A 124 -5.21 1.24 -2.38
N ILE A 125 -5.79 0.45 -3.28
CA ILE A 125 -7.12 0.71 -3.85
C ILE A 125 -8.20 0.68 -2.77
N ILE A 126 -8.18 -0.30 -1.86
CA ILE A 126 -9.13 -0.38 -0.75
C ILE A 126 -8.95 0.80 0.21
N LEU A 127 -7.70 1.21 0.44
CA LEU A 127 -7.40 2.39 1.25
C LEU A 127 -7.94 3.68 0.60
N TYR A 128 -7.78 3.84 -0.72
CA TYR A 128 -8.39 4.95 -1.47
C TYR A 128 -9.91 4.90 -1.46
N TYR A 129 -10.50 3.72 -1.57
CA TYR A 129 -11.95 3.55 -1.44
C TYR A 129 -12.44 4.09 -0.09
N ARG A 130 -11.75 3.74 1.00
CA ARG A 130 -12.12 4.18 2.34
C ARG A 130 -11.95 5.68 2.59
N ILE A 131 -10.96 6.32 1.96
CA ILE A 131 -10.64 7.74 2.18
C ILE A 131 -11.45 8.65 1.25
N LEU A 132 -11.62 8.25 -0.02
CA LEU A 132 -12.07 9.15 -1.08
C LEU A 132 -13.52 8.94 -1.50
N CYS A 133 -14.15 7.79 -1.23
CA CYS A 133 -15.47 7.44 -1.81
C CYS A 133 -16.66 8.15 -1.16
N GLN A 134 -16.77 9.45 -1.42
CA GLN A 134 -17.99 10.22 -1.22
C GLN A 134 -18.94 10.04 -2.42
N GLU A 135 -18.38 10.00 -3.64
CA GLU A 135 -19.16 10.03 -4.88
C GLU A 135 -19.22 8.66 -5.60
N HIS A 136 -20.33 8.40 -6.30
CA HIS A 136 -20.53 7.15 -7.02
C HIS A 136 -19.50 6.90 -8.13
N TYR A 137 -19.09 7.95 -8.86
CA TYR A 137 -18.12 7.80 -9.95
C TYR A 137 -16.76 7.28 -9.45
N GLN A 138 -16.31 7.71 -8.27
CA GLN A 138 -15.04 7.30 -7.67
C GLN A 138 -15.05 5.81 -7.30
N ARG A 139 -16.19 5.32 -6.79
CA ARG A 139 -16.38 3.91 -6.45
C ARG A 139 -16.25 3.03 -7.68
N TRP A 140 -16.94 3.39 -8.77
CA TRP A 140 -16.87 2.64 -10.02
C TRP A 140 -15.46 2.63 -10.62
N THR A 141 -14.75 3.77 -10.60
CA THR A 141 -13.36 3.85 -11.07
C THR A 141 -12.43 2.94 -10.26
N LEU A 142 -12.55 2.92 -8.93
CA LEU A 142 -11.73 2.06 -8.07
C LEU A 142 -12.05 0.57 -8.26
N TYR A 143 -13.32 0.20 -8.44
CA TYR A 143 -13.70 -1.17 -8.77
C TYR A 143 -13.17 -1.61 -10.13
N ALA A 144 -13.27 -0.76 -11.15
CA ALA A 144 -12.70 -1.04 -12.46
C ALA A 144 -11.17 -1.23 -12.37
N LEU A 145 -10.48 -0.39 -11.60
CA LEU A 145 -9.04 -0.50 -11.42
C LEU A 145 -8.65 -1.77 -10.64
N ALA A 146 -9.39 -2.13 -9.59
CA ALA A 146 -9.19 -3.40 -8.87
C ALA A 146 -9.39 -4.61 -9.78
N PHE A 147 -10.40 -4.58 -10.64
CA PHE A 147 -10.67 -5.63 -11.61
C PHE A 147 -9.54 -5.75 -12.64
N ILE A 148 -9.07 -4.63 -13.18
CA ILE A 148 -7.92 -4.61 -14.11
C ILE A 148 -6.68 -5.18 -13.44
N VAL A 149 -6.33 -4.71 -12.24
CA VAL A 149 -5.15 -5.18 -11.50
C VAL A 149 -5.21 -6.68 -11.24
N SER A 150 -6.34 -7.17 -10.76
CA SER A 150 -6.52 -8.57 -10.42
C SER A 150 -6.48 -9.45 -11.68
N SER A 151 -7.16 -9.04 -12.76
CA SER A 151 -7.26 -9.83 -13.99
C SER A 151 -5.92 -10.01 -14.69
N TYR A 152 -5.14 -8.94 -14.90
CA TYR A 152 -3.82 -9.09 -15.54
C TYR A 152 -2.84 -9.84 -14.64
N SER A 153 -2.89 -9.64 -13.32
CA SER A 153 -1.97 -10.31 -12.39
C SER A 153 -2.21 -11.82 -12.38
N ILE A 154 -3.48 -12.23 -12.36
CA ILE A 154 -3.87 -13.65 -12.44
C ILE A 154 -3.41 -14.23 -13.79
N ALA A 155 -3.67 -13.54 -14.90
CA ALA A 155 -3.24 -13.98 -16.23
C ALA A 155 -1.71 -14.15 -16.31
N LEU A 156 -0.93 -13.21 -15.76
CA LEU A 156 0.53 -13.30 -15.72
C LEU A 156 1.02 -14.47 -14.86
N ILE A 157 0.43 -14.72 -13.70
CA ILE A 157 0.79 -15.88 -12.85
C ILE A 157 0.58 -17.18 -13.63
N PHE A 158 -0.58 -17.33 -14.29
CA PHE A 158 -0.83 -18.50 -15.14
C PHE A 158 0.14 -18.58 -16.32
N ALA A 159 0.48 -17.47 -16.95
CA ALA A 159 1.44 -17.43 -18.04
C ALA A 159 2.86 -17.81 -17.59
N PHE A 160 3.30 -17.40 -16.39
CA PHE A 160 4.59 -17.83 -15.85
C PHE A 160 4.60 -19.32 -15.50
N ILE A 161 3.54 -19.85 -14.89
CA ILE A 161 3.48 -21.26 -14.47
C ILE A 161 3.32 -22.20 -15.67
N PHE A 162 2.43 -21.88 -16.61
CA PHE A 162 2.04 -22.73 -17.74
C PHE A 162 2.63 -22.28 -19.08
N GLY A 163 3.56 -21.33 -19.07
CA GLY A 163 4.15 -20.76 -20.29
C GLY A 163 5.05 -21.71 -21.07
N CYS A 164 5.51 -22.81 -20.45
CA CYS A 164 6.32 -23.82 -21.10
C CYS A 164 5.56 -25.15 -21.25
N GLN A 165 5.77 -25.82 -22.37
CA GLN A 165 5.31 -27.18 -22.64
C GLN A 165 6.51 -28.09 -22.91
N PRO A 166 6.81 -29.05 -22.01
CA PRO A 166 6.18 -29.28 -20.71
C PRO A 166 6.61 -28.24 -19.65
N VAL A 167 5.81 -28.07 -18.58
CA VAL A 167 6.01 -27.04 -17.54
C VAL A 167 7.41 -27.11 -16.90
N HIS A 168 7.95 -28.32 -16.73
CA HIS A 168 9.28 -28.51 -16.14
C HIS A 168 10.45 -28.03 -17.01
N LYS A 169 10.20 -27.70 -18.29
CA LYS A 169 11.18 -27.01 -19.13
C LYS A 169 11.49 -25.60 -18.61
N ALA A 170 10.56 -24.95 -17.88
CA ALA A 170 10.77 -23.60 -17.36
C ALA A 170 11.94 -23.51 -16.36
N TRP A 171 12.28 -24.62 -15.69
CA TRP A 171 13.35 -24.66 -14.69
C TRP A 171 14.44 -25.71 -14.95
N SER A 172 14.36 -26.42 -16.08
CA SER A 172 15.33 -27.44 -16.48
C SER A 172 15.59 -27.39 -17.97
N LEU A 173 16.83 -27.06 -18.35
CA LEU A 173 17.23 -26.92 -19.76
C LEU A 173 17.47 -28.27 -20.47
N SER A 174 17.57 -29.37 -19.72
CA SER A 174 17.78 -30.71 -20.28
C SER A 174 16.55 -31.26 -21.03
N VAL A 175 15.40 -30.60 -20.88
CA VAL A 175 14.13 -31.05 -21.45
C VAL A 175 13.81 -30.33 -22.75
N THR A 176 13.54 -31.11 -23.79
CA THR A 176 13.05 -30.63 -25.08
C THR A 176 11.59 -30.19 -24.99
N GLY A 177 11.25 -29.07 -25.61
CA GLY A 177 9.88 -28.54 -25.62
C GLY A 177 9.84 -27.13 -26.21
N SER A 178 8.74 -26.41 -26.00
CA SER A 178 8.60 -25.01 -26.39
C SER A 178 8.15 -24.16 -25.20
N CYS A 179 8.51 -22.88 -25.21
CA CYS A 179 8.05 -21.91 -24.22
C CYS A 179 7.53 -20.68 -24.96
N ILE A 180 6.56 -19.99 -24.35
CA ILE A 180 6.16 -18.66 -24.80
C ILE A 180 7.32 -17.67 -24.68
N ASP A 181 7.21 -16.56 -25.39
CA ASP A 181 8.25 -15.53 -25.39
C ASP A 181 8.38 -14.89 -23.99
N GLN A 182 9.46 -15.24 -23.30
CA GLN A 182 9.77 -14.70 -21.98
C GLN A 182 10.03 -13.19 -22.05
N TYR A 183 10.61 -12.70 -23.15
CA TYR A 183 10.84 -11.27 -23.34
C TYR A 183 9.50 -10.53 -23.31
N ALA A 184 8.54 -10.97 -24.12
CA ALA A 184 7.20 -10.38 -24.16
C ALA A 184 6.49 -10.43 -22.79
N LEU A 185 6.60 -11.54 -22.05
CA LEU A 185 5.99 -11.65 -20.72
C LEU A 185 6.55 -10.67 -19.70
N TYR A 186 7.88 -10.56 -19.60
CA TYR A 186 8.52 -9.65 -18.63
C TYR A 186 8.26 -8.19 -18.98
N VAL A 187 8.30 -7.83 -20.28
CA VAL A 187 7.95 -6.49 -20.74
C VAL A 187 6.48 -6.18 -20.49
N ALA A 188 5.56 -7.09 -20.80
CA ALA A 188 4.14 -6.91 -20.51
C ALA A 188 3.88 -6.69 -19.01
N THR A 189 4.56 -7.46 -18.15
CA THR A 189 4.48 -7.30 -16.69
C THR A 189 4.93 -5.91 -16.25
N ALA A 190 6.08 -5.44 -16.74
CA ALA A 190 6.61 -4.13 -16.38
C ALA A 190 5.71 -2.98 -16.88
N VAL A 191 5.22 -3.05 -18.12
CA VAL A 191 4.36 -2.02 -18.72
C VAL A 191 3.01 -1.95 -18.01
N MET A 192 2.34 -3.09 -17.78
CA MET A 192 1.06 -3.12 -17.07
C MET A 192 1.19 -2.59 -15.63
N ASN A 193 2.32 -2.84 -14.98
CA ASN A 193 2.59 -2.28 -13.67
C ASN A 193 2.72 -0.76 -13.71
N ILE A 194 3.48 -0.20 -14.64
CA ILE A 194 3.64 1.25 -14.82
C ILE A 194 2.28 1.92 -15.12
N ILE A 195 1.50 1.35 -16.05
CA ILE A 195 0.17 1.89 -16.41
C ILE A 195 -0.74 1.94 -15.17
N THR A 196 -0.76 0.86 -14.39
CA THR A 196 -1.60 0.82 -13.19
C THR A 196 -1.10 1.73 -12.07
N ASP A 197 0.21 1.95 -11.95
CA ASP A 197 0.76 2.93 -11.00
C ASP A 197 0.36 4.36 -11.38
N ILE A 198 0.45 4.72 -12.67
CA ILE A 198 -0.03 6.01 -13.19
C ILE A 198 -1.51 6.18 -12.89
N ALA A 199 -2.34 5.16 -13.14
CA ALA A 199 -3.75 5.21 -12.83
C ALA A 199 -4.01 5.46 -11.34
N LEU A 200 -3.30 4.76 -10.45
CA LEU A 200 -3.41 4.95 -8.99
C LEU A 200 -3.00 6.35 -8.55
N ILE A 201 -2.00 6.95 -9.19
CA ILE A 201 -1.57 8.33 -8.92
C ILE A 201 -2.63 9.34 -9.37
N ILE A 202 -3.29 9.12 -10.51
CA ILE A 202 -4.29 10.05 -11.06
C ILE A 202 -5.60 10.02 -10.27
N VAL A 203 -6.07 8.85 -9.82
CA VAL A 203 -7.36 8.71 -9.11
C VAL A 203 -7.57 9.73 -7.97
N PRO A 204 -6.61 9.95 -7.05
CA PRO A 204 -6.81 10.91 -5.96
C PRO A 204 -6.79 12.37 -6.40
N VAL A 205 -6.12 12.74 -7.51
CA VAL A 205 -5.84 14.14 -7.87
C VAL A 205 -7.09 15.01 -7.99
N PRO A 206 -8.14 14.62 -8.74
CA PRO A 206 -9.36 15.44 -8.85
C PRO A 206 -10.02 15.68 -7.49
N THR A 207 -10.01 14.66 -6.63
CA THR A 207 -10.59 14.73 -5.28
C THR A 207 -9.83 15.70 -4.39
N VAL A 208 -8.49 15.78 -4.53
CA VAL A 208 -7.66 16.72 -3.76
C VAL A 208 -7.86 18.17 -4.18
N ILE A 209 -8.12 18.41 -5.47
CA ILE A 209 -8.30 19.76 -6.02
C ILE A 209 -9.69 20.31 -5.70
N GLY A 210 -10.73 19.46 -5.73
CA GLY A 210 -12.12 19.90 -5.60
C GLY A 210 -12.69 19.94 -4.17
N LEU A 211 -12.05 19.28 -3.19
CA LEU A 211 -12.66 19.08 -1.88
C LEU A 211 -11.90 19.81 -0.76
N ASN A 212 -12.64 20.60 0.04
CA ASN A 212 -12.17 21.27 1.27
C ASN A 212 -11.91 20.25 2.39
N MET A 213 -11.06 19.26 2.14
CA MET A 213 -10.64 18.29 3.13
C MET A 213 -9.85 18.99 4.24
N PRO A 214 -10.00 18.57 5.51
CA PRO A 214 -9.19 19.11 6.60
C PRO A 214 -7.70 18.94 6.25
N THR A 215 -6.88 19.94 6.56
CA THR A 215 -5.43 19.97 6.25
C THR A 215 -4.71 18.70 6.74
N VAL A 216 -5.29 18.06 7.75
CA VAL A 216 -4.85 16.78 8.31
C VAL A 216 -5.06 15.58 7.39
N GLN A 217 -6.05 15.55 6.50
CA GLN A 217 -6.16 14.47 5.50
C GLN A 217 -5.34 14.80 4.25
N LYS A 218 -5.33 16.08 3.86
CA LYS A 218 -4.62 16.59 2.68
C LYS A 218 -3.11 16.29 2.67
N ILE A 219 -2.41 16.53 3.79
CA ILE A 219 -0.97 16.27 3.88
C ILE A 219 -0.65 14.75 3.82
N GLY A 220 -1.54 13.88 4.31
CA GLY A 220 -1.30 12.43 4.34
C GLY A 220 -1.39 11.86 2.93
N LEU A 221 -2.38 12.34 2.20
CA LEU A 221 -2.56 12.06 0.79
C LEU A 221 -1.41 12.61 -0.06
N LEU A 222 -0.86 13.78 0.29
CA LEU A 222 0.35 14.32 -0.36
C LEU A 222 1.56 13.40 -0.16
N PHE A 223 1.81 12.90 1.04
CA PHE A 223 2.91 11.95 1.29
C PHE A 223 2.72 10.63 0.52
N MET A 224 1.50 10.11 0.46
CA MET A 224 1.20 8.93 -0.36
C MET A 224 1.45 9.20 -1.84
N PHE A 225 1.07 10.38 -2.34
CA PHE A 225 1.31 10.77 -3.72
C PHE A 225 2.81 10.86 -4.02
N MET A 226 3.60 11.47 -3.12
CA MET A 226 5.06 11.54 -3.27
C MET A 226 5.70 10.16 -3.37
N VAL A 227 5.31 9.24 -2.48
CA VAL A 227 5.85 7.86 -2.51
C VAL A 227 5.29 7.06 -3.69
N GLY A 228 4.05 7.32 -4.11
CA GLY A 228 3.48 6.77 -5.34
C GLY A 228 4.25 7.19 -6.60
N CYS A 229 4.66 8.46 -6.69
CA CYS A 229 5.55 8.93 -7.75
C CYS A 229 6.91 8.24 -7.69
N ALA A 230 7.47 8.03 -6.48
CA ALA A 230 8.71 7.28 -6.32
C ALA A 230 8.58 5.82 -6.81
N THR A 231 7.48 5.13 -6.49
CA THR A 231 7.22 3.77 -7.01
C THR A 231 7.15 3.75 -8.53
N LEU A 232 6.49 4.74 -9.14
CA LEU A 232 6.40 4.85 -10.59
C LEU A 232 7.79 5.04 -11.23
N VAL A 233 8.62 5.93 -10.68
CA VAL A 233 10.00 6.15 -11.16
C VAL A 233 10.81 4.86 -11.05
N THR A 234 10.72 4.14 -9.93
CA THR A 234 11.42 2.86 -9.76
C THR A 234 10.98 1.81 -10.79
N GLY A 235 9.68 1.76 -11.12
CA GLY A 235 9.14 0.87 -12.14
C GLY A 235 9.64 1.19 -13.55
N ILE A 236 9.77 2.48 -13.89
CA ILE A 236 10.34 2.93 -15.17
C ILE A 236 11.82 2.55 -15.28
N ILE A 237 12.61 2.81 -14.23
CA ILE A 237 14.04 2.45 -14.24
C ILE A 237 14.23 0.93 -14.31
N ARG A 238 13.38 0.17 -13.62
CA ARG A 238 13.35 -1.29 -13.76
C ARG A 238 13.09 -1.71 -15.21
N LEU A 239 12.12 -1.11 -15.90
CA LEU A 239 11.89 -1.41 -17.32
C LEU A 239 13.13 -1.11 -18.17
N ILE A 240 13.78 0.05 -17.96
CA ILE A 240 15.00 0.44 -18.70
C ILE A 240 16.14 -0.56 -18.46
N THR A 241 16.29 -1.07 -17.24
CA THR A 241 17.34 -2.06 -16.90
C THR A 241 16.97 -3.49 -17.31
N LEU A 242 15.68 -3.79 -17.43
CA LEU A 242 15.16 -5.09 -17.84
C LEU A 242 15.40 -5.40 -19.33
N ILE A 243 15.22 -4.43 -20.22
CA ILE A 243 15.44 -4.60 -21.67
C ILE A 243 16.87 -5.09 -22.02
N PRO A 244 17.96 -4.49 -21.51
CA PRO A 244 19.31 -4.97 -21.79
C PRO A 244 19.57 -6.33 -21.14
N PHE A 245 18.97 -6.62 -19.97
CA PHE A 245 19.07 -7.94 -19.36
C PHE A 245 18.45 -9.03 -20.26
N LEU A 246 17.24 -8.81 -20.78
CA LEU A 246 16.56 -9.80 -21.61
C LEU A 246 17.25 -10.05 -22.96
N ASN A 247 18.02 -9.07 -23.47
CA ASN A 247 18.78 -9.20 -24.72
C ASN A 247 20.26 -9.57 -24.48
N SER A 248 20.69 -9.76 -23.23
CA SER A 248 22.09 -10.03 -22.92
C SER A 248 22.48 -11.46 -23.24
N SER A 249 23.69 -11.64 -23.78
CA SER A 249 24.33 -12.96 -23.90
C SER A 249 24.86 -13.50 -22.57
N ASP A 250 24.90 -12.65 -21.53
CA ASP A 250 25.35 -12.98 -20.18
C ASP A 250 24.32 -12.56 -19.11
N PRO A 251 23.21 -13.31 -19.02
CA PRO A 251 22.10 -12.95 -18.14
C PRO A 251 22.47 -13.04 -16.65
N THR A 252 23.37 -13.94 -16.26
CA THR A 252 23.76 -14.16 -14.85
C THR A 252 24.50 -12.98 -14.26
N HIS A 253 25.27 -12.24 -15.08
CA HIS A 253 25.88 -10.97 -14.67
C HIS A 253 24.90 -9.79 -14.82
N ALA A 254 24.16 -9.72 -15.93
CA ALA A 254 23.28 -8.60 -16.24
C ALA A 254 22.07 -8.45 -15.30
N ILE A 255 21.63 -9.53 -14.63
CA ILE A 255 20.49 -9.53 -13.71
C ILE A 255 20.66 -8.58 -12.50
N GLY A 256 21.90 -8.22 -12.15
CA GLY A 256 22.17 -7.46 -10.94
C GLY A 256 21.48 -6.09 -10.87
N TRP A 257 21.33 -5.40 -12.00
CA TRP A 257 20.62 -4.12 -12.07
C TRP A 257 19.09 -4.28 -11.95
N PRO A 258 18.42 -5.12 -12.77
CA PRO A 258 17.00 -5.42 -12.59
C PRO A 258 16.65 -5.87 -11.17
N ASP A 259 17.44 -6.77 -10.59
CA ASP A 259 17.21 -7.30 -9.24
C ASP A 259 17.27 -6.21 -8.17
N LEU A 260 18.24 -5.30 -8.28
CA LEU A 260 18.35 -4.15 -7.38
C LEU A 260 17.10 -3.29 -7.39
N TRP A 261 16.58 -2.98 -8.58
CA TRP A 261 15.36 -2.18 -8.70
C TRP A 261 14.11 -2.92 -8.24
N ILE A 262 14.02 -4.24 -8.48
CA ILE A 262 12.95 -5.09 -7.93
C ILE A 262 12.94 -5.03 -6.39
N ASN A 263 14.12 -5.12 -5.76
CA ASN A 263 14.25 -5.04 -4.31
C ASN A 263 13.84 -3.66 -3.77
N ILE A 264 14.21 -2.57 -4.45
CA ILE A 264 13.79 -1.20 -4.07
C ILE A 264 12.26 -1.06 -4.19
N GLU A 265 11.70 -1.46 -5.33
CA GLU A 265 10.27 -1.38 -5.62
C GLU A 265 9.45 -2.20 -4.61
N ALA A 266 9.88 -3.43 -4.32
CA ALA A 266 9.25 -4.33 -3.35
C ALA A 266 9.11 -3.69 -1.96
N ASN A 267 10.04 -2.82 -1.55
CA ASN A 267 9.94 -2.11 -0.28
C ASN A 267 9.01 -0.90 -0.35
N PHE A 268 9.08 -0.12 -1.44
CA PHE A 268 8.24 1.06 -1.61
C PHE A 268 6.75 0.72 -1.73
N ILE A 269 6.39 -0.38 -2.40
CA ILE A 269 4.99 -0.82 -2.52
C ILE A 269 4.36 -1.15 -1.16
N ILE A 270 5.16 -1.53 -0.16
CA ILE A 270 4.70 -1.79 1.21
C ILE A 270 4.62 -0.50 2.03
N ILE A 271 5.62 0.38 1.88
CA ILE A 271 5.68 1.65 2.63
C ILE A 271 4.55 2.58 2.22
N CYS A 272 4.27 2.71 0.91
CA CYS A 272 3.27 3.64 0.37
C CYS A 272 1.90 3.58 1.07
N PRO A 273 1.22 2.42 1.16
CA PRO A 273 -0.07 2.33 1.84
C PRO A 273 0.03 2.55 3.35
N CYS A 274 1.19 2.35 3.98
CA CYS A 274 1.37 2.49 5.43
C CYS A 274 1.54 3.94 5.91
N LEU A 275 1.92 4.87 5.02
CA LEU A 275 2.20 6.27 5.36
C LEU A 275 1.07 7.02 6.10
N PRO A 276 -0.22 6.89 5.72
CA PRO A 276 -1.30 7.58 6.42
C PRO A 276 -1.37 7.22 7.89
N PHE A 277 -1.06 5.97 8.25
CA PHE A 277 -1.17 5.47 9.61
C PHE A 277 0.01 5.91 10.47
N LEU A 278 1.22 5.95 9.90
CA LEU A 278 2.39 6.52 10.59
C LEU A 278 2.10 7.96 11.03
N ARG A 279 1.46 8.75 10.17
CA ARG A 279 1.08 10.12 10.52
C ARG A 279 0.08 10.18 11.68
N HIS A 280 -0.95 9.33 11.67
CA HIS A 280 -1.92 9.27 12.77
C HIS A 280 -1.23 8.95 14.10
N LEU A 281 -0.23 8.07 14.09
CA LEU A 281 0.57 7.75 15.26
C LEU A 281 1.41 8.96 15.71
N LEU A 282 2.15 9.60 14.80
CA LEU A 282 3.01 10.74 15.10
C LEU A 282 2.22 11.92 15.68
N ARG A 283 1.00 12.18 15.18
CA ARG A 283 0.14 13.25 15.70
C ARG A 283 -0.23 13.03 17.17
N ARG A 284 -0.39 11.78 17.58
CA ARG A 284 -0.80 11.43 18.94
C ARG A 284 0.35 11.34 19.93
N TYR A 285 1.43 10.66 19.56
CA TYR A 285 2.53 10.36 20.48
C TYR A 285 3.70 11.35 20.38
N ALA A 286 3.81 12.09 19.26
CA ALA A 286 4.89 13.05 19.02
C ALA A 286 4.38 14.34 18.34
N PRO A 287 3.36 15.04 18.89
CA PRO A 287 2.81 16.26 18.26
C PRO A 287 3.87 17.36 18.05
N ARG A 288 4.95 17.34 18.84
CA ARG A 288 6.11 18.24 18.70
C ARG A 288 6.86 18.08 17.37
N TRP A 289 6.86 16.89 16.77
CA TRP A 289 7.57 16.59 15.52
C TRP A 289 6.78 17.03 14.28
N ILE A 290 5.46 17.19 14.39
CA ILE A 290 4.57 17.63 13.29
C ILE A 290 4.43 19.15 13.24
N GLY A 291 4.97 19.89 14.22
CA GLY A 291 4.91 21.35 14.21
C GLY A 291 3.51 21.92 14.41
N GLU A 292 2.53 21.13 14.87
CA GLU A 292 1.17 21.57 15.26
C GLU A 292 1.18 22.39 16.59
N HIS A 293 2.22 23.18 16.80
CA HIS A 293 2.26 24.28 17.77
C HIS A 293 1.91 25.60 17.05
N SER A 294 0.86 25.66 16.23
CA SER A 294 0.26 26.97 15.98
C SER A 294 -0.40 27.40 17.29
N SER A 295 0.09 28.50 17.86
CA SER A 295 -0.40 29.13 19.09
C SER A 295 -1.92 29.39 19.07
N LEU A 296 -2.53 29.39 17.88
CA LEU A 296 -3.96 29.50 17.63
C LEU A 296 -4.77 28.28 18.10
N ALA A 297 -4.35 27.04 17.81
CA ALA A 297 -5.10 25.84 18.21
C ALA A 297 -5.12 25.65 19.73
N ARG A 298 -4.02 25.99 20.40
CA ARG A 298 -3.90 25.96 21.86
C ARG A 298 -4.74 27.04 22.53
N ARG A 299 -4.73 28.28 21.99
CA ARG A 299 -5.61 29.37 22.47
C ARG A 299 -7.08 29.05 22.26
N TYR A 300 -7.44 28.40 21.15
CA TYR A 300 -8.82 27.99 20.88
C TYR A 300 -9.29 26.86 21.80
N MET A 301 -8.47 25.82 22.01
CA MET A 301 -8.77 24.76 22.99
C MET A 301 -8.85 25.28 24.43
N GLN A 302 -8.01 26.25 24.79
CA GLN A 302 -8.00 26.82 26.14
C GLN A 302 -9.24 27.70 26.40
N ASN A 303 -9.69 28.47 25.39
CA ASN A 303 -10.96 29.19 25.46
C ASN A 303 -12.19 28.26 25.41
N TYR A 304 -12.12 27.16 24.66
CA TYR A 304 -13.20 26.18 24.58
C TYR A 304 -13.32 25.35 25.87
N ALA A 305 -12.20 24.92 26.45
CA ALA A 305 -12.18 24.23 27.74
C ALA A 305 -12.73 25.13 28.86
N TYR A 306 -12.43 26.44 28.84
CA TYR A 306 -12.97 27.42 29.79
C TYR A 306 -14.49 27.60 29.65
N ASN A 307 -15.02 27.59 28.43
CA ASN A 307 -16.47 27.67 28.20
C ASN A 307 -17.18 26.34 28.50
N TYR A 308 -16.53 25.19 28.24
CA TYR A 308 -17.10 23.87 28.52
C TYR A 308 -17.23 23.59 30.02
N THR A 309 -16.25 23.97 30.85
CA THR A 309 -16.41 23.87 32.32
C THR A 309 -17.55 24.74 32.85
N ARG A 310 -17.94 25.80 32.13
CA ARG A 310 -19.06 26.67 32.48
C ARG A 310 -20.42 26.10 32.06
N GLU A 311 -20.46 25.22 31.06
CA GLU A 311 -21.67 24.53 30.55
C GLU A 311 -21.84 23.09 31.06
N SER A 312 -20.76 22.48 31.58
CA SER A 312 -20.72 21.10 32.10
C SER A 312 -21.58 20.87 33.34
N THR A 313 -22.26 21.88 33.88
CA THR A 313 -23.29 21.69 34.89
C THR A 313 -24.57 21.04 34.34
N ARG A 314 -24.69 20.78 33.02
CA ARG A 314 -25.98 20.32 32.44
C ARG A 314 -25.95 19.27 31.30
N GLY A 315 -24.91 18.45 31.18
CA GLY A 315 -24.81 17.46 30.08
C GLY A 315 -24.53 16.01 30.54
N ARG A 316 -25.53 15.12 30.39
CA ARG A 316 -25.46 13.70 30.75
C ARG A 316 -24.55 12.92 29.77
N ARG A 317 -23.48 12.32 30.29
CA ARG A 317 -22.49 11.49 29.59
C ARG A 317 -23.16 10.28 28.91
N LYS A 318 -22.88 10.03 27.62
CA LYS A 318 -23.24 8.77 26.94
C LYS A 318 -22.28 7.66 27.38
N GLU A 319 -22.81 6.57 27.93
CA GLU A 319 -22.02 5.40 28.32
C GLU A 319 -21.69 4.53 27.09
N GLY A 320 -20.40 4.23 26.88
CA GLY A 320 -19.96 3.22 25.91
C GLY A 320 -18.74 3.56 25.04
N LEU A 321 -18.34 4.83 24.91
CA LEU A 321 -17.14 5.23 24.15
C LEU A 321 -15.92 5.40 25.06
N THR A 322 -14.75 4.97 24.56
CA THR A 322 -13.48 5.38 25.18
C THR A 322 -13.28 6.87 24.97
N GLN A 323 -12.75 7.60 25.96
CA GLN A 323 -12.51 9.06 25.90
C GLN A 323 -11.82 9.50 24.61
N LEU A 324 -10.98 8.65 24.05
CA LEU A 324 -10.30 8.88 22.81
C LEU A 324 -11.22 8.85 21.57
N GLN A 325 -12.19 7.93 21.53
CA GLN A 325 -13.17 7.91 20.45
C GLN A 325 -14.01 9.18 20.50
N ASP A 326 -14.41 9.62 21.68
CA ASP A 326 -15.09 10.91 21.85
C ASP A 326 -14.20 12.07 21.37
N GLU A 327 -12.90 12.09 21.72
CA GLU A 327 -11.96 13.12 21.25
C GLU A 327 -11.73 13.10 19.73
N ILE A 328 -11.69 11.91 19.11
CA ILE A 328 -11.56 11.76 17.65
C ILE A 328 -12.84 12.20 16.95
N GLU A 329 -14.00 11.77 17.44
CA GLU A 329 -15.31 12.15 16.90
C GLU A 329 -15.59 13.64 17.10
N LEU A 330 -15.11 14.23 18.20
CA LEU A 330 -15.17 15.67 18.46
C LEU A 330 -14.22 16.45 17.56
N ALA A 331 -12.99 15.96 17.33
CA ALA A 331 -12.04 16.56 16.40
C ALA A 331 -12.50 16.44 14.94
N GLU A 332 -13.19 15.36 14.59
CA GLU A 332 -13.80 15.11 13.28
C GLU A 332 -15.04 15.99 13.07
N ASN A 333 -15.88 16.16 14.11
CA ASN A 333 -17.00 17.11 14.10
C ASN A 333 -16.55 18.58 14.06
N LEU A 334 -15.47 18.94 14.75
CA LEU A 334 -14.87 20.27 14.67
C LEU A 334 -14.26 20.54 13.29
N GLY A 335 -13.71 19.50 12.64
CA GLY A 335 -13.31 19.56 11.24
C GLY A 335 -14.47 19.82 10.29
N SER A 336 -15.65 19.25 10.59
CA SER A 336 -16.90 19.51 9.86
C SER A 336 -17.45 20.93 10.05
N VAL A 337 -17.20 21.61 11.18
CA VAL A 337 -17.61 23.02 11.39
C VAL A 337 -16.81 23.98 10.51
N HIS A 338 -15.64 23.57 10.00
CA HIS A 338 -14.89 24.33 9.00
C HIS A 338 -15.46 24.17 7.56
N SER A 339 -16.56 23.46 7.38
CA SER A 339 -17.21 23.21 6.09
C SER A 339 -18.72 23.41 6.20
N GLY A 340 -19.15 24.66 6.31
CA GLY A 340 -20.54 25.05 6.13
C GLY A 340 -21.40 25.05 7.39
N VAL A 341 -22.15 26.14 7.52
CA VAL A 341 -23.20 26.43 8.51
C VAL A 341 -23.96 25.18 8.96
N ARG A 342 -23.88 24.83 10.25
CA ARG A 342 -24.89 23.96 10.87
C ARG A 342 -26.12 24.80 11.20
N ILE A 343 -27.19 24.61 10.43
CA ILE A 343 -28.54 24.93 10.91
C ILE A 343 -28.82 23.92 12.03
N VAL A 344 -28.67 24.38 13.27
CA VAL A 344 -29.15 23.67 14.44
C VAL A 344 -30.67 23.70 14.35
N LYS A 345 -31.28 22.58 13.93
CA LYS A 345 -32.71 22.38 14.15
C LYS A 345 -32.88 22.15 15.64
N GLU A 346 -33.10 23.22 16.41
CA GLU A 346 -33.61 23.09 17.76
C GLU A 346 -34.98 22.42 17.68
N ILE A 347 -35.04 21.15 18.08
CA ILE A 347 -36.30 20.50 18.40
C ILE A 347 -36.58 20.91 19.84
N GLN A 348 -37.32 22.02 19.98
CA GLN A 348 -37.90 22.43 21.26
C GLN A 348 -38.94 21.37 21.65
N TRP A 349 -38.64 20.60 22.69
CA TRP A 349 -39.65 19.78 23.36
C TRP A 349 -40.33 20.64 24.41
N GLU A 350 -41.49 21.18 24.07
CA GLU A 350 -42.35 21.83 25.05
C GLU A 350 -43.10 20.72 25.80
N ILE A 351 -42.66 20.43 27.02
CA ILE A 351 -43.34 19.50 27.92
C ILE A 351 -44.39 20.33 28.66
N THR A 352 -45.62 20.35 28.16
CA THR A 352 -46.77 20.84 28.94
C THR A 352 -47.12 19.80 29.99
N THR A 353 -46.77 20.08 31.24
CA THR A 353 -47.34 19.36 32.39
C THR A 353 -48.74 19.92 32.63
N GLU A 354 -49.77 19.20 32.19
CA GLU A 354 -51.12 19.38 32.74
C GLU A 354 -51.11 18.84 34.18
N GLU A 355 -51.16 19.75 35.16
CA GLU A 355 -51.65 19.42 36.50
C GLU A 355 -53.10 18.96 36.35
N THR A 356 -53.33 17.66 36.47
CA THR A 356 -54.67 17.10 36.57
C THR A 356 -54.85 16.57 37.98
N ASP A 357 -55.68 17.27 38.76
CA ASP A 357 -56.21 16.74 40.01
C ASP A 357 -56.94 15.40 39.77
N ALA A 358 -56.75 14.52 40.74
CA ALA A 358 -57.20 13.13 40.84
C ALA A 358 -58.54 12.72 40.17
N HIS A 359 -58.50 11.73 39.27
CA HIS A 359 -59.26 10.47 39.36
C HIS A 359 -58.86 9.45 38.25
N GLU A 360 -58.67 8.18 38.63
CA GLU A 360 -58.39 6.98 37.80
C GLU A 360 -59.53 6.59 36.80
N PRO A 361 -59.38 5.59 35.89
CA PRO A 361 -58.18 5.09 35.19
C PRO A 361 -58.36 4.88 33.65
N GLY A 362 -57.23 4.94 32.91
CA GLY A 362 -56.97 4.14 31.69
C GLY A 362 -57.12 4.82 30.31
N PRO A 363 -56.02 5.12 29.58
CA PRO A 363 -56.12 5.60 28.21
C PRO A 363 -55.61 4.59 27.17
N GLU A 364 -56.49 4.22 26.24
CA GLU A 364 -56.11 4.08 24.84
C GLU A 364 -55.98 5.50 24.27
N LYS A 365 -54.82 5.93 23.76
CA LYS A 365 -54.76 7.15 22.93
C LYS A 365 -53.60 7.19 21.94
N VAL A 366 -54.06 7.24 20.69
CA VAL A 366 -53.41 7.41 19.40
C VAL A 366 -52.56 8.68 19.32
N MET A 367 -51.34 8.55 18.80
CA MET A 367 -50.42 9.64 18.48
C MET A 367 -50.80 10.29 17.14
N LYS A 368 -51.16 11.57 17.11
CA LYS A 368 -51.28 12.37 15.86
C LYS A 368 -50.09 13.31 15.70
N ARG A 369 -49.56 13.35 14.48
CA ARG A 369 -48.35 14.07 14.07
C ARG A 369 -48.76 15.28 13.23
N HIS A 370 -48.38 16.50 13.61
CA HIS A 370 -48.50 17.69 12.76
C HIS A 370 -47.14 18.38 12.63
N SER A 371 -46.80 18.78 11.39
CA SER A 371 -45.59 19.51 11.02
C SER A 371 -45.99 20.86 10.43
N THR A 372 -45.45 21.96 10.98
CA THR A 372 -45.60 23.30 10.40
C THR A 372 -44.22 23.85 10.08
N ILE A 373 -44.05 24.36 8.84
CA ILE A 373 -42.85 25.00 8.33
C ILE A 373 -43.08 26.52 8.41
N SER A 374 -42.18 27.26 9.03
CA SER A 374 -42.13 28.72 8.93
C SER A 374 -40.75 29.13 8.42
N GLY A 375 -40.74 29.86 7.30
CA GLY A 375 -39.55 30.49 6.73
C GLY A 375 -39.52 31.97 7.10
N GLY A 376 -38.34 32.47 7.45
CA GLY A 376 -38.04 33.89 7.66
C GLY A 376 -36.65 34.18 7.07
N VAL A 377 -36.60 35.28 6.33
CA VAL A 377 -35.57 35.77 5.37
C VAL A 377 -34.16 35.81 5.92
#